data_AF-A0A803QL31-F1
#
_entry.id   AF-A0A803QL31-F1
#
_cell.length_a   1.000
_cell.length_b   1.000
_cell.length_c   1.000
_cell.angle_alpha   90.00
_cell.angle_beta   90.00
_cell.angle_gamma   90.00
#
_symmetry.space_group_name_H-M   'P 1'
#
loop_
_entity.id
_entity.type
_entity.pdbx_description
1 polymer ?
#
loop_
_entity_poly.entity_id
_entity_poly.type
_entity_poly.pdbx_seq_one_letter_code
_entity_poly.pdbx_strand_id
1 'polypeptide(L)' 'MVGSRHGLSEYGNMSSPCVLFVMDRLTKRSLEERKSTTGDGLEWGVLIGIGPGLTVDSVVLRSMVNKV' A
#
# COMPACT_ATOMS: atom_id res chain seq x y z
N MET A 1 3.16 -3.76 -7.39
CA MET A 1 4.52 -3.40 -6.88
C MET A 1 4.98 -1.96 -7.20
N VAL A 2 4.17 -1.09 -7.84
CA VAL A 2 4.60 0.29 -8.16
C VAL A 2 4.68 1.20 -6.92
N GLY A 3 3.81 1.02 -5.92
CA GLY A 3 3.83 1.80 -4.67
C GLY A 3 5.05 1.55 -3.79
N SER A 4 5.55 0.31 -3.72
CA SER A 4 6.72 -0.06 -2.91
C SER A 4 8.02 0.56 -3.43
N ARG A 5 8.20 0.72 -4.75
CA ARG A 5 9.41 1.34 -5.34
C ARG A 5 9.49 2.84 -5.06
N HIS A 6 8.34 3.53 -5.04
CA HIS A 6 8.30 4.96 -4.73
C HIS A 6 8.55 5.24 -3.23
N GLY A 7 7.92 4.48 -2.34
CA GLY A 7 8.15 4.62 -0.89
C GLY A 7 9.61 4.36 -0.48
N LEU A 8 10.25 3.35 -1.08
CA LEU A 8 11.66 3.04 -0.83
C LEU A 8 12.61 4.12 -1.39
N SER A 9 12.23 4.76 -2.50
CA SER A 9 13.02 5.83 -3.15
C SER A 9 12.96 7.17 -2.42
N GLU A 10 11.86 7.47 -1.72
CA GLU A 10 11.69 8.77 -1.03
C GLU A 10 11.98 8.71 0.48
N TYR A 11 11.79 7.56 1.14
CA TYR A 11 11.89 7.47 2.61
C TYR A 11 12.88 6.42 3.13
N GLY A 12 13.47 5.59 2.26
CA GLY A 12 14.29 4.46 2.68
C GLY A 12 13.50 3.41 3.47
N ASN A 13 14.19 2.39 4.00
CA ASN A 13 13.57 1.41 4.89
C ASN A 13 13.35 2.04 6.28
N MET A 14 12.20 2.65 6.51
CA MET A 14 11.79 3.15 7.83
C MET A 14 11.46 2.01 8.83
N SER A 15 11.71 0.74 8.48
CA SER A 15 11.29 -0.43 9.26
C SER A 15 9.75 -0.50 9.30
N SER A 16 9.14 -0.49 10.49
CA SER A 16 7.71 -0.71 10.72
C SER A 16 6.70 0.23 10.01
N PRO A 17 6.95 1.53 9.73
CA PRO A 17 5.94 2.43 9.16
C PRO A 17 5.78 2.35 7.62
N CYS A 18 6.69 1.68 6.91
CA CYS A 18 6.67 1.63 5.44
C CYS A 18 5.35 1.10 4.88
N VAL A 19 4.71 0.17 5.58
CA VAL A 19 3.42 -0.42 5.20
C VAL A 19 2.28 0.59 5.27
N LEU A 20 2.26 1.48 6.27
CA LEU A 20 1.27 2.55 6.38
C LEU A 20 1.47 3.61 5.29
N PHE A 21 2.72 3.94 4.99
CA PHE A 21 3.05 4.90 3.93
C PHE A 21 2.66 4.39 2.53
N VAL A 22 2.90 3.11 2.25
CA VAL A 22 2.47 2.48 0.99
C VAL A 22 0.95 2.49 0.87
N MET A 23 0.22 2.23 1.96
CA MET A 23 -1.25 2.29 1.97
C MET A 23 -1.80 3.72 1.75
N ASP A 24 -1.21 4.71 2.40
CA ASP A 24 -1.57 6.13 2.22
C ASP A 24 -1.32 6.59 0.77
N ARG A 25 -0.16 6.24 0.20
CA ARG A 25 0.18 6.51 -1.20
C ARG A 25 -0.79 5.85 -2.19
N LEU A 26 -1.11 4.57 -1.99
CA LEU A 26 -2.05 3.84 -2.85
C LEU A 26 -3.43 4.50 -2.84
N THR A 27 -3.90 4.92 -1.66
CA THR A 27 -5.18 5.59 -1.50
C THR A 27 -5.20 6.95 -2.20
N LYS A 28 -4.17 7.79 -1.97
CA LYS A 28 -4.05 9.12 -2.59
C LYS A 28 -3.95 9.05 -4.11
N ARG A 29 -3.10 8.16 -4.64
CA ARG A 29 -2.99 7.95 -6.10
C ARG A 29 -4.30 7.47 -6.70
N SER A 30 -5.00 6.55 -6.03
CA SER A 30 -6.30 6.05 -6.52
C SER A 30 -7.36 7.16 -6.59
N LEU A 31 -7.32 8.13 -5.68
CA LEU A 31 -8.16 9.32 -5.72
C LEU A 31 -7.76 10.28 -6.85
N GLU A 32 -6.48 10.58 -6.99
CA GLU A 32 -5.94 11.45 -8.06
C GLU A 32 -6.26 10.91 -9.45
N GLU A 33 -6.11 9.60 -9.66
CA GLU A 33 -6.42 8.91 -10.92
C GLU A 33 -7.92 8.61 -11.09
N ARG A 34 -8.79 9.06 -10.17
CA ARG A 34 -10.24 8.82 -10.15
C ARG A 34 -10.63 7.34 -10.32
N LYS A 35 -9.87 6.44 -9.71
CA LYS A 35 -10.17 5.02 -9.74
C LYS A 35 -11.36 4.69 -8.84
N SER A 36 -12.05 3.61 -9.19
CA SER A 36 -13.28 3.15 -8.54
C SER A 36 -13.08 2.75 -7.08
N THR A 37 -11.86 2.35 -6.69
CA THR A 37 -11.56 1.92 -5.32
C THR A 37 -10.24 2.52 -4.82
N THR A 38 -10.08 2.57 -3.49
CA THR A 38 -8.83 2.99 -2.82
C THR A 38 -7.64 2.06 -3.08
N GLY A 39 -7.87 0.88 -3.65
CA GLY A 39 -6.87 -0.11 -4.03
C GLY A 39 -6.60 -0.14 -5.53
N ASP A 40 -6.48 1.03 -6.18
CA ASP A 40 -6.16 1.13 -7.60
C ASP A 40 -7.24 0.55 -8.53
N GLY A 41 -8.51 0.54 -8.09
CA GLY A 41 -9.63 -0.06 -8.81
C GLY A 41 -9.85 -1.56 -8.54
N LEU A 42 -9.02 -2.17 -7.68
CA LEU A 42 -9.17 -3.56 -7.22
C LEU A 42 -9.96 -3.61 -5.91
N GLU A 43 -10.68 -4.70 -5.66
CA GLU A 43 -11.41 -4.92 -4.40
C GLU A 43 -10.51 -5.53 -3.31
N TRP A 44 -9.54 -6.33 -3.71
CA TRP A 44 -8.67 -7.08 -2.79
C TRP A 44 -7.21 -6.74 -3.02
N GLY A 45 -6.46 -6.70 -1.92
CA GLY A 45 -5.02 -6.49 -1.92
C GLY A 45 -4.34 -7.33 -0.84
N VAL A 46 -3.04 -7.53 -0.98
CA VAL A 46 -2.22 -8.19 0.04
C VAL A 46 -1.07 -7.27 0.41
N LEU A 47 -0.87 -7.09 1.71
CA LEU A 47 0.25 -6.35 2.27
C LEU A 47 1.19 -7.35 2.94
N ILE A 48 2.47 -7.24 2.61
CA ILE A 48 3.52 -8.14 3.09
C ILE A 48 4.59 -7.28 3.77
N GLY A 49 4.83 -7.53 5.06
CA GLY A 49 5.96 -7.02 5.84
C GLY A 49 7.01 -8.11 6.02
N ILE A 50 8.29 -7.76 5.93
CA ILE A 50 9.41 -8.69 6.17
C ILE A 50 10.30 -8.09 7.26
N GLY A 51 10.42 -8.79 8.38
CA GLY A 51 11.19 -8.37 9.56
C GLY A 51 12.48 -9.18 9.79
N PRO A 52 13.37 -8.74 10.71
CA PRO A 52 14.63 -9.42 11.01
C PRO A 52 14.40 -10.83 11.59
N GLY A 53 15.24 -11.79 11.19
CA GLY A 53 15.07 -13.22 11.48
C GLY A 53 14.58 -13.98 10.25
N LEU A 54 13.26 -14.12 10.10
CA LEU A 54 12.56 -14.57 8.88
C LEU A 54 11.04 -14.33 9.06
N THR A 55 10.66 -13.22 9.70
CA THR A 55 9.25 -12.97 10.01
C THR A 55 8.56 -12.38 8.80
N VAL A 56 7.47 -13.00 8.36
CA VAL A 56 6.61 -12.50 7.28
C VAL A 56 5.24 -12.18 7.87
N ASP A 57 4.89 -10.90 7.87
CA ASP A 57 3.57 -10.43 8.22
C ASP A 57 2.75 -10.28 6.94
N SER A 58 1.71 -11.10 6.76
CA SER A 58 0.80 -11.01 5.62
C SER A 58 -0.58 -10.56 6.06
N VAL A 59 -1.07 -9.45 5.52
CA VAL A 59 -2.40 -8.91 5.79
C VAL A 59 -3.20 -8.86 4.50
N VAL A 60 -4.37 -9.48 4.49
CA VAL A 60 -5.34 -9.33 3.40
C VAL A 60 -6.13 -8.05 3.62
N LEU A 61 -6.21 -7.24 2.57
CA LEU A 61 -6.86 -5.95 2.59
C LEU A 61 -8.06 -5.97 1.64
N ARG A 62 -9.14 -5.33 2.08
CA ARG A 62 -10.30 -5.04 1.24
C ARG A 62 -10.37 -3.55 0.97
N SER A 63 -10.40 -3.19 -0.29
CA SER A 63 -10.49 -1.81 -0.76
C SER A 63 -11.89 -1.26 -0.59
N MET A 64 -11.98 0.04 -0.38
CA MET A 64 -13.27 0.74 -0.32
C MET A 64 -13.54 1.44 -1.64
N VAL A 65 -14.81 1.59 -1.99
CA VAL A 65 -15.23 2.35 -3.18
C VAL A 65 -14.94 3.82 -2.95
N ASN A 66 -14.24 4.46 -3.89
CA ASN A 66 -14.04 5.89 -3.86
C ASN A 66 -15.38 6.58 -4.17
N LYS A 67 -15.84 7.43 -3.26
CA LYS A 67 -16.92 8.38 -3.58
C LYS A 67 -16.30 9.47 -4.44
N VAL A 68 -16.51 9.39 -5.75
CA VAL A 68 -16.25 10.48 -6.70
C VAL A 68 -17.16 11.66 -6.36
#